data_AF-A0A926KZP2-F1
#
_entry.id   AF-A0A926KZP2-F1
#
_cell.length_a   1.000
_cell.length_b   1.000
_cell.length_c   1.000
_cell.angle_alpha   90.00
_cell.angle_beta   90.00
_cell.angle_gamma   90.00
#
_symmetry.space_group_name_H-M   'P 1'
#
loop_
_entity.id
_entity.type
_entity.pdbx_description
1 polymer ?
#
loop_
_entity_poly.entity_id
_entity_poly.type
_entity_poly.pdbx_seq_one_letter_code
_entity_poly.pdbx_strand_id
1 'polypeptide(L)'
;MLRPAGVLGDLVLRGRARDLATAHDGSASVLGEASFDMRVAFLDGRRVTRVTTAPVVPALGGLVGATAGSGFRARLDELVPYERDARSLLYTLLDDVPGATLVSHHVIEAAGVRGAGGRSDYRPVPDLCAGFRRGGTVLAGIERGGRFPLATGPAAPLLESGDDPLAWHRLDALPPHGMRRQRRLDVLPGEVISAESLFRDSHLAADGCATVIHEYEVRARVVPETWRVLDAVATPRVLPWPECPAAAGSAGRLVGGDLREVCQEVRTDFRGSSTCTHLNDQLRSLRDVVAL
;
A
#
# COMPACT_ATOMS: atom_id res chain seq x y z
N MET A 1 9.80 3.96 -4.03
CA MET A 1 9.33 4.37 -5.38
C MET A 1 10.23 5.49 -5.87
N LEU A 2 10.95 5.27 -6.96
CA LEU A 2 12.02 6.14 -7.43
C LEU A 2 11.84 6.48 -8.91
N ARG A 3 12.36 7.63 -9.33
CA ARG A 3 12.35 8.09 -10.73
C ARG A 3 13.74 8.60 -11.14
N PRO A 4 14.71 7.70 -11.34
CA PRO A 4 16.11 8.08 -11.57
C PRO A 4 16.33 8.86 -12.88
N ALA A 5 15.42 8.71 -13.85
CA ALA A 5 15.45 9.45 -15.11
C ALA A 5 14.56 10.71 -15.10
N GLY A 6 14.19 11.20 -13.90
CA GLY A 6 13.33 12.38 -13.70
C GLY A 6 11.83 12.04 -13.58
N VAL A 7 11.02 13.04 -13.23
CA VAL A 7 9.59 12.92 -12.86
C VAL A 7 8.74 12.17 -13.88
N LEU A 8 9.02 12.32 -15.18
CA LEU A 8 8.30 11.63 -16.26
C LEU A 8 8.95 10.31 -16.72
N GLY A 9 10.11 9.97 -16.16
CA GLY A 9 10.80 8.72 -16.46
C GLY A 9 10.14 7.50 -15.84
N ASP A 10 10.69 6.33 -16.16
CA ASP A 10 10.24 5.06 -15.61
C ASP A 10 10.23 5.06 -14.08
N LEU A 11 9.21 4.40 -13.54
CA LEU A 11 9.10 4.15 -12.11
C LEU A 11 9.95 2.94 -11.75
N VAL A 12 10.84 3.12 -10.78
CA VAL A 12 11.60 2.04 -10.16
C VAL A 12 11.01 1.77 -8.79
N LEU A 13 10.45 0.58 -8.62
CA LEU A 13 9.95 0.07 -7.35
C LEU A 13 11.05 -0.79 -6.72
N ARG A 14 11.40 -0.46 -5.47
CA ARG A 14 12.28 -1.28 -4.63
C ARG A 14 11.48 -1.69 -3.41
N GLY A 15 11.28 -2.99 -3.24
CA GLY A 15 10.58 -3.58 -2.11
C GLY A 15 11.56 -4.28 -1.18
N ARG A 16 11.32 -4.18 0.12
CA ARG A 16 11.97 -4.96 1.18
C ARG A 16 10.91 -5.37 2.20
N ALA A 17 11.01 -6.59 2.69
CA ALA A 17 10.17 -7.13 3.74
C ALA A 17 11.01 -7.99 4.69
N ARG A 18 10.60 -8.04 5.95
CA ARG A 18 11.25 -8.79 7.01
C ARG A 18 10.21 -9.24 8.02
N ASP A 19 10.23 -10.53 8.35
CA ASP A 19 9.52 -11.05 9.52
C ASP A 19 10.48 -11.11 10.71
N LEU A 20 9.99 -10.67 11.86
CA LEU A 20 10.74 -10.61 13.11
C LEU A 20 9.89 -11.23 14.22
N ALA A 21 10.44 -12.19 14.94
CA ALA A 21 9.83 -12.73 16.16
C ALA A 21 10.54 -12.16 17.38
N THR A 22 9.76 -11.66 18.33
CA THR A 22 10.24 -11.20 19.64
C THR A 22 9.74 -12.13 20.72
N ALA A 23 10.66 -12.75 21.47
CA ALA A 23 10.36 -13.63 22.59
C ALA A 23 9.99 -12.84 23.85
N HIS A 24 9.42 -13.52 24.84
CA HIS A 24 8.99 -12.90 26.10
C HIS A 24 10.15 -12.26 26.88
N ASP A 25 11.38 -12.75 26.73
CA ASP A 25 12.57 -12.17 27.36
C ASP A 25 13.10 -10.92 26.64
N GLY A 26 12.42 -10.49 25.56
CA GLY A 26 12.81 -9.34 24.73
C GLY A 26 13.85 -9.68 23.67
N SER A 27 14.34 -10.92 23.59
CA SER A 27 15.20 -11.34 22.49
C SER A 27 14.42 -11.37 21.17
N ALA A 28 15.06 -11.00 20.07
CA ALA A 28 14.43 -10.93 18.77
C ALA A 28 15.25 -11.70 17.72
N SER A 29 14.54 -12.37 16.81
CA SER A 29 15.12 -13.14 15.72
C SER A 29 14.43 -12.84 14.40
N VAL A 30 15.22 -12.69 13.34
CA VAL A 30 14.71 -12.52 11.98
C VAL A 30 14.29 -13.89 11.46
N LEU A 31 13.02 -14.03 11.10
CA LEU A 31 12.45 -15.28 10.59
C LEU A 31 12.61 -15.41 9.07
N GLY A 32 12.58 -14.28 8.37
CA GLY A 32 12.68 -14.25 6.92
C GLY A 32 12.87 -12.84 6.39
N GLU A 33 13.42 -12.76 5.18
CA GLU A 33 13.57 -11.52 4.44
C GLU A 33 13.21 -11.76 2.97
N ALA A 34 12.62 -10.75 2.35
CA ALA A 34 12.36 -10.75 0.91
C ALA A 34 12.60 -9.36 0.32
N SER A 35 12.96 -9.33 -0.96
CA SER A 35 13.11 -8.07 -1.69
C SER A 35 12.78 -8.23 -3.16
N PHE A 36 12.47 -7.10 -3.80
CA PHE A 36 12.37 -7.02 -5.24
C PHE A 36 12.87 -5.67 -5.76
N ASP A 37 13.36 -5.68 -6.99
CA ASP A 37 13.56 -4.51 -7.83
C ASP A 37 12.69 -4.67 -9.09
N MET A 38 11.84 -3.69 -9.37
CA MET A 38 10.94 -3.70 -10.51
C MET A 38 11.00 -2.36 -11.25
N ARG A 39 11.06 -2.42 -12.57
CA ARG A 39 10.97 -1.25 -13.43
C ARG A 39 9.62 -1.26 -14.15
N VAL A 40 8.96 -0.11 -14.14
CA VAL A 40 7.63 0.09 -14.69
C VAL A 40 7.69 1.28 -15.66
N ALA A 41 7.34 1.04 -16.92
CA ALA A 41 7.09 2.07 -17.91
C ALA A 41 5.81 2.82 -17.51
N PHE A 42 5.96 3.79 -16.61
CA PHE A 42 4.86 4.37 -15.85
C PHE A 42 3.83 5.09 -16.74
N LEU A 43 4.32 5.81 -17.75
CA LEU A 43 3.49 6.54 -18.71
C LEU A 43 3.00 5.67 -19.86
N ASP A 44 3.61 4.51 -20.10
CA ASP A 44 3.18 3.54 -21.11
C ASP A 44 2.36 2.42 -20.46
N GLY A 45 1.15 2.78 -20.02
CA GLY A 45 0.19 1.82 -19.46
C GLY A 45 0.64 1.16 -18.16
N ARG A 46 1.64 1.72 -17.45
CA ARG A 46 2.22 1.15 -16.21
C ARG A 46 2.74 -0.27 -16.44
N ARG A 47 3.35 -0.54 -17.60
CA ARG A 47 3.85 -1.88 -17.94
C ARG A 47 5.12 -2.21 -17.16
N VAL A 48 5.17 -3.40 -16.58
CA VAL A 48 6.39 -3.94 -15.97
C VAL A 48 7.37 -4.28 -17.10
N THR A 49 8.56 -3.67 -17.07
CA THR A 49 9.61 -3.91 -18.07
C THR A 49 10.74 -4.78 -17.53
N ARG A 50 10.89 -4.84 -16.21
CA ARG A 50 11.87 -5.68 -15.52
C ARG A 50 11.39 -6.01 -14.11
N VAL A 51 11.69 -7.23 -13.66
CA VAL A 51 11.53 -7.65 -12.27
C VAL A 51 12.69 -8.56 -11.87
N THR A 52 13.21 -8.37 -10.66
CA THR A 52 14.17 -9.27 -10.00
C THR A 52 13.78 -9.40 -8.55
N THR A 53 13.87 -10.61 -7.99
CA THR A 53 13.45 -10.90 -6.61
C THR A 53 14.54 -11.63 -5.85
N ALA A 54 14.53 -11.49 -4.53
CA ALA A 54 15.23 -12.35 -3.60
C ALA A 54 14.21 -12.81 -2.53
N PRO A 55 13.94 -14.12 -2.38
CA PRO A 55 14.49 -15.23 -3.16
C PRO A 55 14.12 -15.15 -4.66
N VAL A 56 14.92 -15.79 -5.51
CA VAL A 56 14.67 -15.84 -6.95
C VAL A 56 13.51 -16.81 -7.21
N VAL A 57 12.43 -16.32 -7.82
CA VAL A 57 11.29 -17.16 -8.24
C VAL A 57 11.15 -17.03 -9.76
N PRO A 58 11.61 -18.00 -10.56
CA PRO A 58 11.64 -17.90 -12.02
C PRO A 58 10.28 -17.56 -12.66
N ALA A 59 9.19 -18.08 -12.10
CA ALA A 59 7.83 -17.82 -12.59
C ALA A 59 7.46 -16.32 -12.60
N LEU A 60 8.03 -15.52 -11.70
CA LEU A 60 7.77 -14.08 -11.63
C LEU A 60 8.33 -13.31 -12.84
N GLY A 61 9.18 -13.91 -13.67
CA GLY A 61 9.53 -13.36 -14.98
C GLY A 61 8.30 -13.14 -15.87
N GLY A 62 7.22 -13.90 -15.65
CA GLY A 62 5.92 -13.74 -16.32
C GLY A 62 5.14 -12.48 -15.94
N LEU A 63 5.66 -11.65 -15.03
CA LEU A 63 5.15 -10.30 -14.75
C LEU A 63 5.62 -9.28 -15.80
N VAL A 64 6.72 -9.53 -16.52
CA VAL A 64 7.19 -8.63 -17.58
C VAL A 64 6.12 -8.55 -18.67
N GLY A 65 5.75 -7.32 -19.05
CA GLY A 65 4.65 -7.01 -19.95
C GLY A 65 3.30 -6.83 -19.28
N ALA A 66 3.11 -7.29 -18.04
CA ALA A 66 1.89 -7.08 -17.27
C ALA A 66 1.77 -5.63 -16.79
N THR A 67 0.55 -5.21 -16.46
CA THR A 67 0.27 -3.88 -15.90
C THR A 67 0.50 -3.89 -14.39
N ALA A 68 1.33 -2.98 -13.87
CA ALA A 68 1.54 -2.72 -12.44
C ALA A 68 0.35 -1.95 -11.82
N GLY A 69 -0.85 -2.52 -11.92
CA GLY A 69 -2.10 -1.89 -11.54
C GLY A 69 -3.26 -2.87 -11.60
N SER A 70 -4.32 -2.50 -12.33
CA SER A 70 -5.47 -3.41 -12.54
C SER A 70 -5.01 -4.73 -13.16
N GLY A 71 -5.48 -5.85 -12.60
CA GLY A 71 -5.11 -7.20 -13.04
C GLY A 71 -3.78 -7.74 -12.50
N PHE A 72 -2.92 -6.91 -11.90
CA PHE A 72 -1.60 -7.35 -11.42
C PHE A 72 -1.69 -8.49 -10.40
N ARG A 73 -2.56 -8.36 -9.39
CA ARG A 73 -2.73 -9.38 -8.34
C ARG A 73 -3.24 -10.71 -8.89
N ALA A 74 -4.21 -10.67 -9.81
CA ALA A 74 -4.68 -11.89 -10.47
C ALA A 74 -3.56 -12.57 -11.26
N ARG A 75 -2.72 -11.78 -11.95
CA ARG A 75 -1.54 -12.31 -12.63
C ARG A 75 -0.52 -12.89 -11.65
N LEU A 76 -0.33 -12.26 -10.50
CA LEU A 76 0.54 -12.78 -9.44
C LEU A 76 0.01 -14.12 -8.91
N ASP A 77 -1.29 -14.21 -8.63
CA ASP A 77 -1.98 -15.44 -8.20
C ASP A 77 -1.78 -16.60 -9.18
N GLU A 78 -1.86 -16.32 -10.49
CA GLU A 78 -1.63 -17.31 -11.55
C GLU A 78 -0.18 -17.81 -11.60
N LEU A 79 0.78 -16.92 -11.39
CA LEU A 79 2.21 -17.24 -11.54
C LEU A 79 2.78 -17.98 -10.33
N VAL A 80 2.32 -17.62 -9.13
CA VAL A 80 2.87 -18.13 -7.87
C VAL A 80 1.77 -18.53 -6.88
N PRO A 81 0.88 -19.47 -7.23
CA PRO A 81 -0.25 -19.87 -6.38
C PRO A 81 0.19 -20.43 -5.01
N TYR A 82 1.33 -21.13 -4.96
CA TYR A 82 1.88 -21.63 -3.70
C TYR A 82 2.33 -20.50 -2.76
N GLU A 83 2.98 -19.47 -3.29
CA GLU A 83 3.41 -18.29 -2.52
C GLU A 83 2.20 -17.49 -2.03
N ARG A 84 1.15 -17.41 -2.84
CA ARG A 84 -0.15 -16.82 -2.49
C ARG A 84 -0.79 -17.56 -1.32
N ASP A 85 -0.89 -18.89 -1.41
CA ASP A 85 -1.56 -19.71 -0.39
C ASP A 85 -0.78 -19.71 0.92
N ALA A 86 0.56 -19.73 0.82
CA ALA A 86 1.46 -19.63 1.97
C ALA A 86 1.55 -18.20 2.54
N ARG A 87 1.03 -17.18 1.84
CA ARG A 87 1.20 -15.77 2.18
C ARG A 87 2.65 -15.41 2.45
N SER A 88 3.55 -15.85 1.56
CA SER A 88 4.98 -15.62 1.77
C SER A 88 5.33 -14.14 1.79
N LEU A 89 6.41 -13.78 2.49
CA LEU A 89 6.94 -12.41 2.53
C LEU A 89 7.09 -11.79 1.13
N LEU A 90 7.60 -12.56 0.17
CA LEU A 90 7.77 -12.10 -1.20
C LEU A 90 6.43 -11.85 -1.89
N TYR A 91 5.45 -12.73 -1.71
CA TYR A 91 4.10 -12.55 -2.25
C TYR A 91 3.44 -11.30 -1.69
N THR A 92 3.46 -11.11 -0.36
CA THR A 92 2.86 -9.94 0.31
C THR A 92 3.51 -8.64 -0.14
N LEU A 93 4.84 -8.64 -0.30
CA LEU A 93 5.58 -7.50 -0.80
C LEU A 93 5.21 -7.16 -2.27
N LEU A 94 4.99 -8.16 -3.13
CA LEU A 94 4.55 -7.95 -4.51
C LEU A 94 3.06 -7.58 -4.62
N ASP A 95 2.19 -8.06 -3.71
CA ASP A 95 0.77 -7.69 -3.68
C ASP A 95 0.57 -6.17 -3.51
N ASP A 96 1.53 -5.45 -2.92
CA ASP A 96 1.48 -4.00 -2.70
C ASP A 96 1.89 -3.16 -3.93
N VAL A 97 2.40 -3.79 -5.00
CA VAL A 97 2.83 -3.11 -6.25
C VAL A 97 1.73 -2.22 -6.87
N PRO A 98 0.45 -2.62 -6.97
CA PRO A 98 -0.61 -1.77 -7.48
C PRO A 98 -0.82 -0.51 -6.62
N GLY A 99 -0.76 -0.65 -5.29
CA GLY A 99 -0.88 0.47 -4.34
C GLY A 99 0.28 1.45 -4.48
N ALA A 100 1.51 0.94 -4.48
CA ALA A 100 2.73 1.73 -4.70
C ALA A 100 2.71 2.44 -6.08
N THR A 101 2.26 1.77 -7.13
CA THR A 101 2.18 2.38 -8.47
C THR A 101 1.09 3.42 -8.54
N LEU A 102 -0.06 3.20 -7.89
CA LEU A 102 -1.15 4.19 -7.81
C LEU A 102 -0.68 5.49 -7.16
N VAL A 103 -0.06 5.40 -5.97
CA VAL A 103 0.36 6.60 -5.23
C VAL A 103 1.53 7.31 -5.91
N SER A 104 2.38 6.60 -6.67
CA SER A 104 3.50 7.16 -7.44
C SER A 104 3.11 8.23 -8.46
N HIS A 105 1.81 8.38 -8.76
CA HIS A 105 1.30 9.48 -9.58
C HIS A 105 1.38 10.84 -8.88
N HIS A 106 1.34 10.87 -7.53
CA HIS A 106 1.42 12.10 -6.74
C HIS A 106 2.64 12.96 -7.10
N VAL A 107 3.80 12.34 -7.39
CA VAL A 107 5.03 13.04 -7.79
C VAL A 107 4.85 13.89 -9.04
N ILE A 108 4.04 13.43 -10.01
CA ILE A 108 3.81 14.18 -11.26
C ILE A 108 2.98 15.44 -10.96
N GLU A 109 1.92 15.28 -10.17
CA GLU A 109 1.06 16.38 -9.74
C GLU A 109 1.84 17.38 -8.87
N ALA A 110 2.62 16.90 -7.90
CA ALA A 110 3.41 17.72 -7.00
C ALA A 110 4.53 18.49 -7.72
N ALA A 111 5.12 17.91 -8.77
CA ALA A 111 6.12 18.59 -9.59
C ALA A 111 5.52 19.57 -10.61
N GLY A 112 4.19 19.58 -10.79
CA GLY A 112 3.50 20.44 -11.76
C GLY A 112 3.86 20.13 -13.22
N VAL A 113 4.44 18.96 -13.50
CA VAL A 113 4.95 18.59 -14.83
C VAL A 113 3.82 18.00 -15.67
N ARG A 114 3.64 18.53 -16.89
CA ARG A 114 2.74 17.92 -17.88
C ARG A 114 3.48 16.83 -18.66
N GLY A 115 2.88 15.65 -18.78
CA GLY A 115 3.27 14.71 -19.83
C GLY A 115 3.06 15.34 -21.20
N ALA A 116 3.91 15.01 -22.18
CA ALA A 116 3.68 15.34 -23.58
C ALA A 116 2.38 14.65 -24.04
N GLY A 117 1.25 15.37 -23.99
CA GLY A 117 -0.08 14.78 -24.17
C GLY A 117 -1.26 15.57 -23.57
N GLY A 118 -1.02 16.64 -22.81
CA GLY A 118 -1.97 17.75 -22.64
C GLY A 118 -3.28 17.50 -21.87
N ARG A 119 -3.70 16.26 -21.61
CA ARG A 119 -4.80 15.90 -20.71
C ARG A 119 -4.42 14.62 -19.99
N SER A 120 -4.64 14.57 -18.68
CA SER A 120 -4.73 13.28 -18.01
C SER A 120 -5.94 12.57 -18.61
N ASP A 121 -5.71 11.50 -19.39
CA ASP A 121 -6.78 10.61 -19.88
C ASP A 121 -7.48 9.86 -18.73
N TYR A 122 -7.00 10.05 -17.49
CA TYR A 122 -7.69 9.57 -16.30
C TYR A 122 -9.03 10.31 -16.14
N ARG A 123 -10.09 9.62 -16.54
CA ARG A 123 -11.46 10.02 -16.20
C ARG A 123 -11.74 9.58 -14.76
N PRO A 124 -11.91 10.52 -13.82
CA PRO A 124 -12.24 10.14 -12.45
C PRO A 124 -13.57 9.38 -12.47
N VAL A 125 -13.62 8.24 -11.80
CA VAL A 125 -14.84 7.46 -11.64
C VAL A 125 -15.55 7.99 -10.38
N PRO A 126 -16.72 8.65 -10.51
CA PRO A 126 -17.43 9.15 -9.35
C PRO A 126 -17.85 8.01 -8.43
N ASP A 127 -17.81 8.27 -7.13
CA ASP A 127 -18.09 7.33 -6.06
C ASP A 127 -17.21 6.07 -6.07
N LEU A 128 -16.02 6.13 -6.68
CA LEU A 128 -15.04 5.05 -6.59
C LEU A 128 -14.68 4.72 -5.14
N CYS A 129 -14.52 5.77 -4.32
CA CYS A 129 -14.23 5.69 -2.89
C CYS A 129 -14.64 7.01 -2.21
N ALA A 130 -14.49 7.10 -0.88
CA ALA A 130 -14.87 8.26 -0.08
C ALA A 130 -14.28 9.57 -0.60
N GLY A 131 -12.99 9.58 -1.00
CA GLY A 131 -12.33 10.74 -1.58
C GLY A 131 -12.83 11.13 -2.97
N PHE A 132 -13.47 10.20 -3.69
CA PHE A 132 -14.05 10.42 -5.02
C PHE A 132 -15.58 10.51 -4.98
N ARG A 133 -16.18 10.80 -3.82
CA ARG A 133 -17.62 10.98 -3.71
C ARG A 133 -18.11 12.09 -4.64
N ARG A 134 -19.32 11.94 -5.19
CA ARG A 134 -20.00 13.05 -5.89
C ARG A 134 -20.11 14.29 -5.02
N GLY A 135 -19.83 15.45 -5.62
CA GLY A 135 -19.76 16.74 -4.93
C GLY A 135 -18.58 16.89 -3.96
N GLY A 136 -17.70 15.90 -3.86
CA GLY A 136 -16.50 15.95 -3.02
C GLY A 136 -15.39 16.80 -3.60
N THR A 137 -14.40 17.09 -2.76
CA THR A 137 -13.26 17.98 -3.03
C THR A 137 -12.54 17.63 -4.34
N VAL A 138 -12.26 16.35 -4.56
CA VAL A 138 -11.52 15.88 -5.75
C VAL A 138 -12.30 16.16 -7.04
N LEU A 139 -13.55 15.69 -7.12
CA LEU A 139 -14.35 15.83 -8.34
C LEU A 139 -14.65 17.29 -8.63
N ALA A 140 -15.02 18.07 -7.60
CA ALA A 140 -15.27 19.50 -7.75
C ALA A 140 -14.00 20.27 -8.18
N GLY A 141 -12.82 19.85 -7.71
CA GLY A 141 -11.53 20.40 -8.14
C GLY A 141 -11.25 20.15 -9.62
N ILE A 142 -11.50 18.92 -10.09
CA ILE A 142 -11.33 18.54 -11.49
C ILE A 142 -12.32 19.29 -12.38
N GLU A 143 -13.58 19.39 -11.97
CA GLU A 143 -14.63 20.12 -12.71
C GLU A 143 -14.28 21.62 -12.86
N ARG A 144 -13.78 22.26 -11.80
CA ARG A 144 -13.42 23.69 -11.83
C ARG A 144 -12.14 23.99 -12.60
N GLY A 145 -11.10 23.16 -12.41
CA GLY A 145 -9.73 23.49 -12.80
C GLY A 145 -9.12 22.57 -13.85
N GLY A 146 -9.82 21.52 -14.26
CA GLY A 146 -9.30 20.48 -15.14
C GLY A 146 -8.13 19.68 -14.54
N ARG A 147 -7.91 19.79 -13.22
CA ARG A 147 -6.76 19.19 -12.51
C ARG A 147 -7.20 18.57 -11.18
N PHE A 148 -6.45 17.55 -10.75
CA PHE A 148 -6.54 17.10 -9.37
C PHE A 148 -6.09 18.23 -8.44
N PRO A 149 -6.79 18.50 -7.33
CA PRO A 149 -6.22 19.30 -6.26
C PRO A 149 -4.92 18.63 -5.78
N LEU A 150 -3.93 19.44 -5.41
CA LEU A 150 -2.74 18.94 -4.72
C LEU A 150 -2.99 19.00 -3.22
N ALA A 151 -2.97 17.84 -2.56
CA ALA A 151 -2.96 17.76 -1.11
C ALA A 151 -1.52 17.63 -0.61
N THR A 152 -1.11 18.53 0.29
CA THR A 152 0.17 18.45 1.00
C THR A 152 -0.13 18.17 2.46
N GLY A 153 0.24 16.99 2.94
CA GLY A 153 0.09 16.64 4.35
C GLY A 153 1.19 17.24 5.22
N PRO A 154 1.18 16.93 6.53
CA PRO A 154 2.19 17.40 7.47
C PRO A 154 3.56 16.77 7.16
N ALA A 155 4.60 17.33 7.78
CA ALA A 155 5.94 16.74 7.75
C ALA A 155 5.89 15.25 8.16
N ALA A 156 6.66 14.42 7.47
CA ALA A 156 6.76 12.99 7.73
C ALA A 156 7.87 12.72 8.75
N PRO A 157 7.55 12.44 10.03
CA PRO A 157 8.56 12.04 10.99
C PRO A 157 9.15 10.69 10.61
N LEU A 158 10.40 10.44 11.03
CA LEU A 158 11.00 9.12 10.90
C LEU A 158 10.18 8.10 11.71
N LEU A 159 9.94 6.92 11.12
CA LEU A 159 9.35 5.79 11.83
C LEU A 159 10.42 4.90 12.48
N GLU A 160 11.67 5.03 12.05
CA GLU A 160 12.83 4.40 12.69
C GLU A 160 13.06 5.04 14.06
N SER A 161 13.17 4.21 15.10
CA SER A 161 13.61 4.66 16.42
C SER A 161 15.14 4.53 16.48
N GLY A 162 15.84 5.62 16.79
CA GLY A 162 17.31 5.61 16.88
C GLY A 162 17.85 4.64 17.95
N ASP A 163 17.03 4.33 18.94
CA ASP A 163 17.39 3.45 20.07
C ASP A 163 17.00 1.98 19.85
N ASP A 164 16.30 1.66 18.74
CA ASP A 164 15.90 0.30 18.40
C ASP A 164 16.28 -0.04 16.95
N PRO A 165 17.43 -0.72 16.72
CA PRO A 165 17.88 -1.10 15.38
C PRO A 165 16.99 -2.17 14.72
N LEU A 166 16.09 -2.80 15.48
CA LEU A 166 15.15 -3.79 14.98
C LEU A 166 13.76 -3.21 14.72
N ALA A 167 13.49 -1.94 15.04
CA ALA A 167 12.20 -1.28 14.78
C ALA A 167 11.79 -1.36 13.29
N TRP A 168 12.76 -1.24 12.38
CA TRP A 168 12.56 -1.42 10.93
C TRP A 168 13.74 -2.14 10.30
N HIS A 169 13.53 -2.81 9.17
CA HIS A 169 14.65 -3.23 8.32
C HIS A 169 15.28 -2.00 7.66
N ARG A 170 16.52 -2.13 7.17
CA ARG A 170 17.28 -1.01 6.58
C ARG A 170 16.46 -0.27 5.51
N LEU A 171 16.22 1.02 5.73
CA LEU A 171 15.55 1.91 4.77
C LEU A 171 16.58 2.78 4.03
N ASP A 172 16.61 2.69 2.71
CA ASP A 172 17.48 3.54 1.89
C ASP A 172 16.97 4.99 1.89
N ALA A 173 17.86 5.97 2.03
CA ALA A 173 17.51 7.38 1.98
C ALA A 173 16.68 7.72 0.72
N LEU A 174 15.61 8.48 0.91
CA LEU A 174 14.71 8.84 -0.18
C LEU A 174 15.33 10.02 -0.97
N PRO A 175 15.53 9.92 -2.29
CA PRO A 175 15.99 11.06 -3.09
C PRO A 175 14.83 12.03 -3.34
N PRO A 176 15.11 13.29 -3.73
CA PRO A 176 14.07 14.23 -4.15
C PRO A 176 13.13 13.62 -5.20
N HIS A 177 11.84 13.91 -5.10
CA HIS A 177 10.76 13.28 -5.87
C HIS A 177 10.58 11.77 -5.65
N GLY A 178 11.27 11.20 -4.66
CA GLY A 178 11.05 9.84 -4.20
C GLY A 178 9.75 9.76 -3.38
N MET A 179 9.13 8.58 -3.44
CA MET A 179 8.06 8.22 -2.52
C MET A 179 8.39 6.95 -1.77
N ARG A 180 7.84 6.82 -0.57
CA ARG A 180 7.96 5.62 0.24
C ARG A 180 6.59 5.17 0.72
N ARG A 181 6.36 3.86 0.63
CA ARG A 181 5.24 3.14 1.20
C ARG A 181 5.82 2.26 2.29
N GLN A 182 5.36 2.47 3.52
CA GLN A 182 5.79 1.70 4.70
C GLN A 182 4.57 0.98 5.25
N ARG A 183 4.74 -0.29 5.57
CA ARG A 183 3.74 -1.14 6.19
C ARG A 183 4.36 -1.89 7.36
N ARG A 184 3.62 -2.02 8.45
CA ARG A 184 3.96 -2.86 9.60
C ARG A 184 2.72 -3.67 9.95
N LEU A 185 2.90 -4.93 10.32
CA LEU A 185 1.88 -5.77 10.91
C LEU A 185 2.49 -6.41 12.15
N ASP A 186 2.03 -5.96 13.32
CA ASP A 186 2.40 -6.58 14.59
C ASP A 186 1.32 -7.59 14.96
N VAL A 187 1.74 -8.80 15.34
CA VAL A 187 0.84 -9.89 15.74
C VAL A 187 1.23 -10.37 17.12
N LEU A 188 0.28 -10.34 18.05
CA LEU A 188 0.42 -10.93 19.37
C LEU A 188 -0.46 -12.19 19.44
N PRO A 189 0.14 -13.39 19.48
CA PRO A 189 -0.60 -14.65 19.64
C PRO A 189 -1.17 -14.77 21.07
N GLY A 190 -2.26 -15.51 21.19
CA GLY A 190 -2.96 -15.77 22.46
C GLY A 190 -4.29 -16.49 22.21
N GLU A 191 -5.14 -16.60 23.23
CA GLU A 191 -6.52 -17.12 23.08
C GLU A 191 -7.33 -16.28 22.07
N VAL A 192 -7.01 -14.99 21.97
CA VAL A 192 -7.45 -14.10 20.91
C VAL A 192 -6.21 -13.42 20.35
N ILE A 193 -5.96 -13.62 19.05
CA ILE A 193 -4.88 -12.95 18.34
C ILE A 193 -5.20 -11.45 18.31
N SER A 194 -4.23 -10.62 18.69
CA SER A 194 -4.30 -9.17 18.50
C SER A 194 -3.36 -8.75 17.39
N ALA A 195 -3.89 -8.05 16.38
CA ALA A 195 -3.12 -7.57 15.25
C ALA A 195 -3.20 -6.05 15.15
N GLU A 196 -2.05 -5.39 14.97
CA GLU A 196 -1.97 -3.96 14.67
C GLU A 196 -1.23 -3.74 13.36
N SER A 197 -1.90 -3.12 12.40
CA SER A 197 -1.33 -2.84 11.09
C SER A 197 -1.24 -1.34 10.83
N LEU A 198 -0.03 -0.86 10.55
CA LEU A 198 0.25 0.50 10.14
C LEU A 198 0.52 0.52 8.64
N PHE A 199 0.04 1.55 7.95
CA PHE A 199 0.50 1.89 6.61
C PHE A 199 0.69 3.40 6.47
N ARG A 200 1.79 3.81 5.83
CA ARG A 200 2.11 5.20 5.48
C ARG A 200 2.62 5.31 4.05
N ASP A 201 2.04 6.22 3.28
CA ASP A 201 2.66 6.79 2.07
C ASP A 201 3.27 8.16 2.40
N SER A 202 4.51 8.37 1.98
CA SER A 202 5.21 9.65 2.06
C SER A 202 5.87 10.04 0.74
N HIS A 203 6.06 11.34 0.55
CA HIS A 203 6.72 11.93 -0.61
C HIS A 203 7.80 12.90 -0.14
N LEU A 204 8.99 12.82 -0.73
CA LEU A 204 10.04 13.83 -0.57
C LEU A 204 9.96 14.83 -1.71
N ALA A 205 9.57 16.06 -1.40
CA ALA A 205 9.54 17.15 -2.38
C ALA A 205 10.94 17.53 -2.87
N ALA A 206 11.00 18.35 -3.94
CA ALA A 206 12.26 18.79 -4.55
C ALA A 206 13.17 19.56 -3.58
N ASP A 207 12.56 20.26 -2.63
CA ASP A 207 13.22 21.05 -1.60
C ASP A 207 13.71 20.21 -0.40
N GLY A 208 13.51 18.89 -0.43
CA GLY A 208 13.90 17.97 0.64
C GLY A 208 12.89 17.88 1.78
N CYS A 209 11.71 18.49 1.67
CA CYS A 209 10.65 18.33 2.66
C CYS A 209 9.89 17.01 2.45
N ALA A 210 9.95 16.12 3.44
CA ALA A 210 9.19 14.88 3.43
C ALA A 210 7.80 15.13 4.03
N THR A 211 6.73 14.75 3.33
CA THR A 211 5.36 14.88 3.82
C THR A 211 4.61 13.55 3.76
N VAL A 212 3.67 13.36 4.69
CA VAL A 212 2.77 12.20 4.68
C VAL A 212 1.60 12.49 3.76
N ILE A 213 1.18 11.51 2.95
CA ILE A 213 0.03 11.64 2.05
C ILE A 213 -1.14 10.81 2.57
N HIS A 214 -0.89 9.54 2.86
CA HIS A 214 -1.87 8.61 3.41
C HIS A 214 -1.26 7.92 4.62
N GLU A 215 -2.03 7.84 5.71
CA GLU A 215 -1.68 7.06 6.87
C GLU A 215 -2.93 6.53 7.57
N TYR A 216 -2.91 5.22 7.81
CA TYR A 216 -3.91 4.51 8.58
C TYR A 216 -3.22 3.58 9.58
N GLU A 217 -3.85 3.44 10.74
CA GLU A 217 -3.66 2.30 11.62
C GLU A 217 -4.93 1.45 11.59
N VAL A 218 -4.78 0.14 11.65
CA VAL A 218 -5.87 -0.81 11.77
C VAL A 218 -5.57 -1.76 12.91
N ARG A 219 -6.50 -1.90 13.84
CA ARG A 219 -6.43 -2.90 14.92
C ARG A 219 -7.48 -3.96 14.67
N ALA A 220 -7.11 -5.22 14.82
CA ALA A 220 -8.01 -6.35 14.70
C ALA A 220 -7.82 -7.35 15.83
N ARG A 221 -8.91 -8.01 16.24
CA ARG A 221 -8.90 -9.14 17.17
C ARG A 221 -9.52 -10.35 16.51
N VAL A 222 -8.87 -11.52 16.62
CA VAL A 222 -9.22 -12.70 15.84
C VAL A 222 -9.16 -13.97 16.70
N VAL A 223 -10.15 -14.84 16.56
CA VAL A 223 -10.16 -16.17 17.19
C VAL A 223 -9.28 -17.12 16.38
N PRO A 224 -8.19 -17.68 16.95
CA PRO A 224 -7.22 -18.47 16.18
C PRO A 224 -7.81 -19.77 15.59
N GLU A 225 -8.75 -20.43 16.27
CA GLU A 225 -9.30 -21.72 15.82
C GLU A 225 -10.20 -21.59 14.60
N THR A 226 -10.89 -20.45 14.48
CA THR A 226 -11.91 -20.21 13.44
C THR A 226 -11.56 -19.10 12.48
N TRP A 227 -10.49 -18.34 12.77
CA TRP A 227 -10.12 -17.09 12.10
C TRP A 227 -11.23 -16.04 12.08
N ARG A 228 -12.20 -16.16 13.00
CA ARG A 228 -13.31 -15.22 13.12
C ARG A 228 -12.81 -13.88 13.65
N VAL A 229 -13.09 -12.81 12.92
CA VAL A 229 -12.79 -11.44 13.36
C VAL A 229 -13.78 -11.01 14.44
N LEU A 230 -13.29 -10.69 15.63
CA LEU A 230 -14.08 -10.21 16.76
C LEU A 230 -14.24 -8.69 16.76
N ASP A 231 -13.20 -8.00 16.31
CA ASP A 231 -13.14 -6.53 16.29
C ASP A 231 -12.20 -6.09 15.16
N ALA A 232 -12.52 -4.95 14.53
CA ALA A 232 -11.74 -4.36 13.46
C ALA A 232 -11.97 -2.84 13.41
N VAL A 233 -10.97 -2.07 13.82
CA VAL A 233 -11.04 -0.61 13.93
C VAL A 233 -9.95 0.02 13.08
N ALA A 234 -10.33 0.89 12.14
CA ALA A 234 -9.40 1.73 11.41
C ALA A 234 -9.34 3.13 12.02
N THR A 235 -8.14 3.63 12.25
CA THR A 235 -7.86 4.98 12.74
C THR A 235 -7.19 5.78 11.62
N PRO A 236 -7.90 6.74 11.01
CA PRO A 236 -7.28 7.73 10.15
C PRO A 236 -6.21 8.52 10.90
N ARG A 237 -5.03 8.70 10.29
CA ARG A 237 -4.01 9.61 10.81
C ARG A 237 -3.83 10.81 9.89
N VAL A 238 -3.32 10.57 8.68
CA VAL A 238 -3.13 11.60 7.65
C VAL A 238 -3.85 11.15 6.39
N LEU A 239 -4.78 11.96 5.90
CA LEU A 239 -5.51 11.67 4.67
C LEU A 239 -5.62 12.94 3.82
N PRO A 240 -5.55 12.81 2.48
CA PRO A 240 -5.42 13.98 1.60
C PRO A 240 -6.72 14.78 1.49
N TRP A 241 -7.88 14.15 1.73
CA TRP A 241 -9.20 14.75 1.50
C TRP A 241 -10.06 14.69 2.75
N PRO A 242 -10.85 15.75 3.05
CA PRO A 242 -11.72 15.80 4.22
C PRO A 242 -12.80 14.71 4.24
N GLU A 243 -13.12 14.12 3.08
CA GLU A 243 -14.08 13.02 2.96
C GLU A 243 -13.48 11.66 3.35
N CYS A 244 -12.17 11.48 3.21
CA CYS A 244 -11.51 10.18 3.40
C CYS A 244 -11.64 9.61 4.83
N PRO A 245 -11.60 10.40 5.93
CA PRO A 245 -11.79 9.87 7.29
C PRO A 245 -13.11 9.12 7.48
N ALA A 246 -14.17 9.48 6.75
CA ALA A 246 -15.48 8.83 6.86
C ALA A 246 -15.45 7.34 6.46
N ALA A 247 -14.45 6.91 5.70
CA ALA A 247 -14.27 5.51 5.32
C ALA A 247 -13.85 4.60 6.48
N ALA A 248 -13.34 5.16 7.59
CA ALA A 248 -12.80 4.40 8.72
C ALA A 248 -13.78 3.34 9.27
N GLY A 249 -15.06 3.69 9.34
CA GLY A 249 -16.11 2.78 9.82
C GLY A 249 -16.30 1.52 8.96
N SER A 250 -15.78 1.49 7.72
CA SER A 250 -15.86 0.29 6.88
C SER A 250 -15.05 -0.90 7.43
N ALA A 251 -14.03 -0.66 8.26
CA ALA A 251 -13.27 -1.73 8.91
C ALA A 251 -14.16 -2.67 9.73
N GLY A 252 -15.18 -2.12 10.41
CA GLY A 252 -16.11 -2.89 11.23
C GLY A 252 -16.95 -3.91 10.44
N ARG A 253 -17.00 -3.82 9.11
CA ARG A 253 -17.67 -4.81 8.25
C ARG A 253 -16.99 -6.17 8.26
N LEU A 254 -15.71 -6.23 8.66
CA LEU A 254 -14.99 -7.50 8.79
C LEU A 254 -15.47 -8.31 10.00
N VAL A 255 -16.11 -7.67 10.99
CA VAL A 255 -16.52 -8.34 12.23
C VAL A 255 -17.50 -9.47 11.94
N GLY A 256 -17.17 -10.65 12.47
CA GLY A 256 -17.91 -11.89 12.25
C GLY A 256 -17.53 -12.65 10.99
N GLY A 257 -16.76 -12.04 10.07
CA GLY A 257 -16.18 -12.68 8.90
C GLY A 257 -14.98 -13.56 9.23
N ASP A 258 -14.52 -14.29 8.23
CA ASP A 258 -13.33 -15.13 8.30
C ASP A 258 -12.13 -14.34 7.76
N LEU A 259 -11.10 -14.13 8.60
CA LEU A 259 -9.90 -13.41 8.20
C LEU A 259 -9.24 -14.01 6.96
N ARG A 260 -9.44 -15.31 6.71
CA ARG A 260 -8.90 -16.01 5.55
C ARG A 260 -9.52 -15.54 4.23
N GLU A 261 -10.74 -15.04 4.28
CA GLU A 261 -11.52 -14.59 3.13
C GLU A 261 -11.47 -13.07 2.94
N VAL A 262 -10.82 -12.33 3.83
CA VAL A 262 -10.76 -10.84 3.83
C VAL A 262 -10.36 -10.26 2.48
N CYS A 263 -9.44 -10.92 1.76
CA CYS A 263 -9.00 -10.48 0.45
C CYS A 263 -10.14 -10.51 -0.59
N GLN A 264 -10.96 -11.56 -0.57
CA GLN A 264 -12.11 -11.72 -1.46
C GLN A 264 -13.27 -10.81 -1.03
N GLU A 265 -13.58 -10.75 0.26
CA GLU A 265 -14.63 -9.89 0.84
C GLU A 265 -14.36 -8.42 0.50
N VAL A 266 -13.15 -7.92 0.79
CA VAL A 266 -12.78 -6.52 0.48
C VAL A 266 -12.89 -6.21 -1.01
N ARG A 267 -12.51 -7.14 -1.89
CA ARG A 267 -12.63 -6.93 -3.34
C ARG A 267 -14.09 -6.83 -3.79
N THR A 268 -14.99 -7.54 -3.12
CA THR A 268 -16.40 -7.69 -3.55
C THR A 268 -17.27 -6.60 -2.93
N ASP A 269 -17.12 -6.36 -1.63
CA ASP A 269 -18.10 -5.63 -0.82
C ASP A 269 -17.63 -4.24 -0.39
N PHE A 270 -16.33 -3.96 -0.47
CA PHE A 270 -15.75 -2.67 -0.09
C PHE A 270 -15.63 -1.76 -1.30
N ARG A 271 -16.80 -1.30 -1.76
CA ARG A 271 -16.93 -0.43 -2.93
C ARG A 271 -17.73 0.81 -2.58
N GLY A 272 -17.59 1.85 -3.41
CA GLY A 272 -18.38 3.05 -3.24
C GLY A 272 -17.77 4.05 -2.25
N SER A 273 -18.46 5.17 -2.10
CA SER A 273 -18.10 6.30 -1.23
C SER A 273 -18.11 5.99 0.28
N SER A 274 -18.58 4.81 0.68
CA SER A 274 -18.57 4.36 2.07
C SER A 274 -17.25 3.71 2.50
N THR A 275 -16.30 3.56 1.58
CA THR A 275 -14.98 2.93 1.80
C THR A 275 -13.87 3.76 1.17
N CYS A 276 -12.59 3.42 1.41
CA CYS A 276 -11.45 4.08 0.79
C CYS A 276 -10.57 3.03 0.11
N THR A 277 -10.12 3.27 -1.12
CA THR A 277 -9.23 2.32 -1.83
C THR A 277 -7.94 2.04 -1.05
N HIS A 278 -7.38 3.05 -0.37
CA HIS A 278 -6.20 2.90 0.48
C HIS A 278 -6.50 2.12 1.77
N LEU A 279 -7.67 2.34 2.40
CA LEU A 279 -8.07 1.56 3.56
C LEU A 279 -8.36 0.10 3.17
N ASN A 280 -9.03 -0.13 2.05
CA ASN A 280 -9.31 -1.47 1.54
C ASN A 280 -8.01 -2.25 1.30
N ASP A 281 -7.01 -1.60 0.72
CA ASP A 281 -5.67 -2.16 0.54
C ASP A 281 -4.99 -2.51 1.88
N GLN A 282 -5.22 -1.71 2.92
CA GLN A 282 -4.73 -1.97 4.27
C GLN A 282 -5.48 -3.11 4.97
N LEU A 283 -6.81 -3.18 4.86
CA LEU A 283 -7.61 -4.26 5.43
C LEU A 283 -7.24 -5.63 4.85
N ARG A 284 -6.92 -5.69 3.55
CA ARG A 284 -6.44 -6.91 2.90
C ARG A 284 -5.17 -7.47 3.52
N SER A 285 -4.25 -6.62 3.99
CA SER A 285 -3.00 -7.10 4.63
C SER A 285 -3.23 -7.77 5.97
N LEU A 286 -4.40 -7.65 6.59
CA LEU A 286 -4.72 -8.45 7.77
C LEU A 286 -4.75 -9.96 7.46
N ARG A 287 -4.87 -10.36 6.18
CA ARG A 287 -4.73 -11.76 5.77
C ARG A 287 -3.38 -12.36 6.17
N ASP A 288 -2.34 -11.53 6.24
CA ASP A 288 -0.96 -11.96 6.54
C ASP A 288 -0.80 -12.44 7.98
N VAL A 289 -1.73 -12.10 8.88
CA VAL A 289 -1.78 -12.65 10.24
C VAL A 289 -1.86 -14.18 10.23
N VAL A 290 -2.41 -14.79 9.18
CA VAL A 290 -2.53 -16.25 9.07
C VAL A 290 -1.19 -16.93 8.76
N ALA A 291 -0.19 -16.17 8.34
CA ALA A 291 1.15 -16.66 8.03
C ALA A 291 2.11 -16.55 9.23
N LEU A 292 1.72 -15.82 10.28
CA LEU A 292 2.52 -15.46 11.46
C LEU A 292 2.03 -16.19 12.70
#